data_AF-A0A6J4L5F8-F1
#
_entry.id   AF-A0A6J4L5F8-F1
#
_cell.length_a   1.000
_cell.length_b   1.000
_cell.length_c   1.000
_cell.angle_alpha   90.00
_cell.angle_beta   90.00
_cell.angle_gamma   90.00
#
_symmetry.space_group_name_H-M   'P 1'
#
loop_
_entity.id
_entity.type
_entity.pdbx_description
1 polymer ?
#
loop_
_entity_poly.entity_id
_entity_poly.type
_entity_poly.pdbx_seq_one_letter_code
_entity_poly.pdbx_strand_id
1 'polypeptide(L)'
;MSNPTQLTPDLTIGHLPCHHFQVSAATPGQVVAERFEQEPDLPGVIITHESQVLGMISRVKFREQMSLPDRLEIYGQHPIRALLDFIRIPPLMLSENWKVDDAVQASLNRHKDLIYEPIVVVMENESHCLLDVQTLVIAQSKLLAQANKVIQKHRVERHKYRAIIKQEQAKFQECNELLKSQQRQTEKSQTIPNFQHVALVKQAEEIAQMNQRFVRIAKLISSEGRQ
;
A
#
# COMPACT_ATOMS: atom_id res chain seq x y z
N MET A 1 24.98 14.05 6.42
CA MET A 1 23.84 14.87 5.93
C MET A 1 23.04 14.01 4.97
N SER A 2 22.02 13.31 5.46
CA SER A 2 21.16 12.44 4.63
C SER A 2 19.70 12.78 4.94
N ASN A 3 18.96 13.19 3.91
CA ASN A 3 17.55 13.57 4.00
C ASN A 3 16.68 12.34 4.33
N PRO A 4 15.87 12.32 5.41
CA PRO A 4 15.09 11.15 5.82
C PRO A 4 13.72 11.02 5.10
N THR A 5 13.58 11.52 3.87
CA THR A 5 12.24 11.91 3.34
C THR A 5 11.54 10.92 2.40
N GLN A 6 11.97 9.67 2.31
CA GLN A 6 11.18 8.61 1.64
C GLN A 6 11.32 7.29 2.41
N LEU A 7 10.34 6.99 3.27
CA LEU A 7 10.26 5.71 3.96
C LEU A 7 9.54 4.74 3.00
N THR A 8 10.25 3.75 2.50
CA THR A 8 9.71 2.73 1.59
C THR A 8 9.21 1.51 2.37
N PRO A 9 8.36 0.64 1.78
CA PRO A 9 7.88 -0.60 2.43
C PRO A 9 8.99 -1.60 2.79
N ASP A 10 10.20 -1.39 2.26
CA ASP A 10 11.38 -2.20 2.51
C ASP A 10 12.34 -1.54 3.50
N LEU A 11 11.86 -0.52 4.23
CA LEU A 11 12.62 0.10 5.31
C LEU A 11 12.93 -0.94 6.40
N THR A 12 14.21 -1.14 6.62
CA THR A 12 14.74 -2.03 7.67
C THR A 12 15.17 -1.21 8.89
N ILE A 13 15.38 -1.90 10.01
CA ILE A 13 15.84 -1.27 11.24
C ILE A 13 17.26 -0.67 11.14
N GLY A 14 18.10 -1.16 10.22
CA GLY A 14 19.43 -0.58 9.94
C GLY A 14 19.39 0.85 9.39
N HIS A 15 18.26 1.26 8.83
CA HIS A 15 18.07 2.64 8.35
C HIS A 15 17.64 3.61 9.45
N LEU A 16 17.33 3.10 10.65
CA LEU A 16 16.86 3.91 11.76
C LEU A 16 18.03 4.50 12.56
N PRO A 17 17.86 5.70 13.14
CA PRO A 17 18.85 6.23 14.08
C PRO A 17 19.07 5.24 15.23
N CYS A 18 20.33 4.91 15.49
CA CYS A 18 20.72 4.07 16.61
C CYS A 18 21.95 4.62 17.33
N HIS A 19 22.19 4.12 18.54
CA HIS A 19 23.22 4.63 19.44
C HIS A 19 24.36 3.63 19.58
N HIS A 20 25.58 4.08 19.28
CA HIS A 20 26.79 3.27 19.42
C HIS A 20 27.44 3.54 20.78
N PHE A 21 26.80 3.08 21.85
CA PHE A 21 27.37 3.15 23.19
C PHE A 21 27.65 1.75 23.73
N GLN A 22 28.93 1.41 23.75
CA GLN A 22 29.45 0.12 24.17
C GLN A 22 30.62 0.33 25.14
N VAL A 23 30.67 -0.50 26.17
CA VAL A 23 31.75 -0.51 27.17
C VAL A 23 32.24 -1.92 27.45
N SER A 24 33.43 -2.01 28.04
CA SER A 24 33.95 -3.28 28.55
C SER A 24 33.20 -3.69 29.81
N ALA A 25 33.03 -4.98 30.04
CA ALA A 25 32.48 -5.55 31.26
C ALA A 25 33.22 -5.10 32.54
N ALA A 26 34.50 -4.73 32.39
CA ALA A 26 35.35 -4.21 33.46
C ALA A 26 35.14 -2.72 33.75
N THR A 27 34.42 -1.98 32.89
CA THR A 27 34.21 -0.54 33.04
C THR A 27 33.43 -0.22 34.31
N PRO A 28 33.89 0.72 35.17
CA PRO A 28 33.16 1.10 36.37
C PRO A 28 31.76 1.64 36.06
N GLY A 29 30.77 1.30 36.89
CA GLY A 29 29.39 1.76 36.71
C GLY A 29 29.24 3.29 36.70
N GLN A 30 30.12 4.01 37.41
CA GLN A 30 30.14 5.46 37.42
C GLN A 30 30.40 6.07 36.03
N VAL A 31 31.30 5.47 35.24
CA VAL A 31 31.58 5.94 33.86
C VAL A 31 30.32 5.83 32.98
N VAL A 32 29.53 4.78 33.19
CA VAL A 32 28.25 4.60 32.50
C VAL A 32 27.21 5.63 32.99
N ALA A 33 27.18 5.91 34.29
CA ALA A 33 26.29 6.93 34.86
C ALA A 33 26.58 8.32 34.27
N GLU A 34 27.85 8.74 34.26
CA GLU A 34 28.30 10.02 33.69
C GLU A 34 27.90 10.14 32.21
N ARG A 35 28.02 9.05 31.45
CA ARG A 35 27.59 9.04 30.05
C ARG A 35 26.07 9.23 29.89
N PHE A 36 25.27 8.58 30.73
CA PHE A 36 23.80 8.74 30.72
C PHE A 36 23.34 10.13 31.18
N GLU A 37 24.14 10.84 31.96
CA GLU A 37 23.89 12.24 32.33
C GLU A 37 24.22 13.19 31.18
N GLN A 38 25.36 12.97 30.51
CA GLN A 38 25.81 13.79 29.37
C GLN A 38 24.94 13.63 28.12
N GLU A 39 24.37 12.44 27.90
CA GLU A 39 23.53 12.16 26.74
C GLU A 39 22.14 11.65 27.17
N PRO A 40 21.18 12.58 27.37
CA PRO A 40 19.84 12.22 27.79
C PRO A 40 19.05 11.35 26.81
N ASP A 41 19.47 11.27 25.54
CA ASP A 41 18.79 10.46 24.54
C ASP A 41 19.37 9.03 24.44
N LEU A 42 20.42 8.69 25.19
CA LEU A 42 20.97 7.33 25.19
C LEU A 42 19.96 6.34 25.80
N PRO A 43 19.52 5.32 25.04
CA PRO A 43 18.51 4.38 25.52
C PRO A 43 19.08 3.30 26.47
N GLY A 44 20.40 3.07 26.42
CA GLY A 44 21.07 2.05 27.22
C GLY A 44 22.57 1.97 26.91
N VAL A 45 23.20 0.91 27.39
CA VAL A 45 24.61 0.57 27.14
C VAL A 45 24.76 -0.90 26.75
N ILE A 46 25.60 -1.18 25.76
CA ILE A 46 26.02 -2.54 25.38
C ILE A 46 27.27 -2.91 26.19
N ILE A 47 27.28 -4.09 26.78
CA ILE A 47 28.39 -4.58 27.61
C ILE A 47 29.09 -5.70 26.87
N THR A 48 30.41 -5.57 26.73
CA THR A 48 31.23 -6.51 25.98
C THR A 48 32.42 -7.07 26.76
N HIS A 49 32.85 -8.27 26.40
CA HIS A 49 34.08 -8.87 26.89
C HIS A 49 34.79 -9.51 25.70
N GLU A 50 36.06 -9.15 25.45
CA GLU A 50 36.84 -9.69 24.32
C GLU A 50 36.06 -9.62 22.98
N SER A 51 35.44 -8.47 22.72
CA SER A 51 34.60 -8.18 21.54
C SER A 51 33.26 -8.93 21.44
N GLN A 52 32.93 -9.79 22.41
CA GLN A 52 31.63 -10.46 22.46
C GLN A 52 30.62 -9.66 23.29
N VAL A 53 29.38 -9.57 22.80
CA VAL A 53 28.26 -8.99 23.55
C VAL A 53 27.84 -9.92 24.68
N LEU A 54 28.03 -9.46 25.92
CA LEU A 54 27.53 -10.16 27.10
C LEU A 54 26.06 -9.84 27.37
N GLY A 55 25.64 -8.61 27.06
CA GLY A 55 24.28 -8.15 27.28
C GLY A 55 24.14 -6.64 27.11
N MET A 56 22.97 -6.13 27.47
CA MET A 56 22.70 -4.69 27.51
C MET A 56 21.97 -4.33 28.80
N ILE A 57 22.19 -3.11 29.27
CA ILE A 57 21.42 -2.51 30.37
C ILE A 57 20.73 -1.28 29.81
N SER A 58 19.40 -1.23 29.87
CA SER A 58 18.66 -0.02 29.50
C SER A 58 18.90 1.10 30.51
N ARG A 59 18.77 2.34 30.06
CA ARG A 59 18.87 3.50 30.94
C ARG A 59 17.84 3.46 32.07
N VAL A 60 16.63 2.97 31.77
CA VAL A 60 15.56 2.80 32.77
C VAL A 60 16.01 1.83 33.86
N LYS A 61 16.50 0.64 33.49
CA LYS A 61 16.95 -0.36 34.45
C LYS A 61 18.18 0.08 35.23
N PHE A 62 19.12 0.76 34.57
CA PHE A 62 20.26 1.36 35.24
C PHE A 62 19.82 2.37 36.31
N ARG A 63 18.92 3.30 35.95
CA ARG A 63 18.39 4.30 36.89
C ARG A 63 17.58 3.67 38.02
N GLU A 64 16.74 2.68 37.74
CA GLU A 64 16.00 1.94 38.76
C GLU A 64 16.94 1.37 39.83
N GLN A 65 18.09 0.82 39.43
CA GLN A 65 19.07 0.28 40.37
C GLN A 65 19.88 1.36 41.08
N MET A 66 20.35 2.38 40.35
CA MET A 66 21.20 3.44 40.92
C MET A 66 20.45 4.43 41.82
N SER A 67 19.11 4.51 41.71
CA SER A 67 18.29 5.41 42.54
C SER A 67 17.97 4.84 43.92
N LEU A 68 18.32 3.59 44.19
CA LEU A 68 18.09 2.95 45.49
C LEU A 68 19.23 3.29 46.47
N PRO A 69 18.94 3.38 47.79
CA PRO A 69 19.96 3.58 48.81
C PRO A 69 21.12 2.57 48.67
N ASP A 70 22.34 3.05 48.91
CA ASP A 70 23.61 2.30 48.90
C ASP A 70 24.01 1.68 47.54
N ARG A 71 23.09 1.57 46.56
CA ARG A 71 23.37 0.96 45.25
C ARG A 71 24.32 1.77 44.39
N LEU A 72 24.28 3.10 44.49
CA LEU A 72 25.22 3.96 43.79
C LEU A 72 26.66 3.72 44.26
N GLU A 73 26.87 3.59 45.57
CA GLU A 73 28.18 3.29 46.14
C GLU A 73 28.63 1.87 45.77
N ILE A 74 27.70 0.90 45.85
CA ILE A 74 27.98 -0.51 45.52
C ILE A 74 28.27 -0.71 44.03
N TYR A 75 27.55 -0.08 43.11
CA TYR A 75 27.73 -0.36 41.68
C TYR A 75 28.55 0.70 40.94
N GLY A 76 28.69 1.91 41.50
CA GLY A 76 29.43 3.00 40.87
C GLY A 76 30.92 2.69 40.71
N GLN A 77 31.55 2.20 41.78
CA GLN A 77 32.99 1.89 41.77
C GLN A 77 33.31 0.48 41.24
N HIS A 78 32.30 -0.36 41.06
CA HIS A 78 32.49 -1.75 40.63
C HIS A 78 32.32 -1.90 39.11
N PRO A 79 32.91 -2.96 38.52
CA PRO A 79 32.66 -3.30 37.12
C PRO A 79 31.17 -3.39 36.80
N ILE A 80 30.76 -2.78 35.69
CA ILE A 80 29.37 -2.77 35.22
C ILE A 80 28.78 -4.17 35.04
N ARG A 81 29.65 -5.17 34.83
CA ARG A 81 29.29 -6.59 34.84
C ARG A 81 28.50 -7.01 36.08
N ALA A 82 28.86 -6.52 37.27
CA ALA A 82 28.17 -6.87 38.51
C ALA A 82 26.68 -6.45 38.46
N LEU A 83 26.38 -5.33 37.82
CA LEU A 83 25.01 -4.87 37.61
C LEU A 83 24.30 -5.67 36.53
N LEU A 84 24.98 -6.01 35.43
CA LEU A 84 24.43 -6.86 34.37
C LEU A 84 24.01 -8.23 34.92
N ASP A 85 24.89 -8.85 35.70
CA ASP A 85 24.68 -10.17 36.31
C ASP A 85 23.58 -10.16 37.38
N PHE A 86 23.25 -8.98 37.93
CA PHE A 86 22.13 -8.79 38.85
C PHE A 86 20.81 -8.60 38.10
N ILE A 87 20.78 -7.75 37.07
CA ILE A 87 19.56 -7.43 36.30
C ILE A 87 19.09 -8.62 35.45
N ARG A 88 20.02 -9.35 34.81
CA ARG A 88 19.77 -10.58 34.03
C ARG A 88 18.67 -10.45 32.96
N ILE A 89 18.59 -9.30 32.30
CA ILE A 89 17.67 -9.12 31.17
C ILE A 89 18.34 -9.63 29.90
N PRO A 90 17.76 -10.61 29.20
CA PRO A 90 18.28 -11.03 27.90
C PRO A 90 18.03 -9.93 26.86
N PRO A 91 19.06 -9.48 26.12
CA PRO A 91 18.88 -8.50 25.07
C PRO A 91 18.07 -9.10 23.91
N LEU A 92 17.15 -8.33 23.34
CA LEU A 92 16.59 -8.66 22.03
C LEU A 92 17.63 -8.26 20.98
N MET A 93 18.20 -9.25 20.29
CA MET A 93 19.18 -9.03 19.22
C MET A 93 18.52 -9.27 17.87
N LEU A 94 18.54 -8.28 16.99
CA LEU A 94 17.98 -8.36 15.63
C LEU A 94 19.05 -7.96 14.61
N SER A 95 19.05 -8.59 13.44
CA SER A 95 19.89 -8.15 12.32
C SER A 95 19.35 -6.83 11.75
N GLU A 96 20.25 -5.97 11.27
CA GLU A 96 19.89 -4.68 10.66
C GLU A 96 18.90 -4.80 9.47
N ASN A 97 18.83 -5.98 8.86
CA ASN A 97 17.97 -6.30 7.72
C ASN A 97 16.51 -6.63 8.09
N TRP A 98 16.17 -6.67 9.38
CA TRP A 98 14.79 -6.83 9.83
C TRP A 98 13.92 -5.66 9.39
N LYS A 99 12.73 -5.96 8.87
CA LYS A 99 11.74 -4.90 8.56
C LYS A 99 11.28 -4.23 9.85
N VAL A 100 10.96 -2.94 9.74
CA VAL A 100 10.47 -2.16 10.88
C VAL A 100 9.22 -2.80 11.51
N ASP A 101 8.28 -3.29 10.70
CA ASP A 101 7.06 -3.92 11.21
C ASP A 101 7.35 -5.20 12.02
N ASP A 102 8.24 -6.06 11.52
CA ASP A 102 8.63 -7.30 12.20
C ASP A 102 9.37 -7.02 13.51
N ALA A 103 10.24 -6.01 13.52
CA ALA A 103 10.95 -5.58 14.71
C ALA A 103 10.02 -4.97 15.77
N VAL A 104 9.01 -4.19 15.38
CA VAL A 104 7.99 -3.68 16.32
C VAL A 104 7.25 -4.86 16.95
N GLN A 105 6.79 -5.80 16.14
CA GLN A 105 6.08 -6.99 16.64
C GLN A 105 6.96 -7.80 17.60
N ALA A 106 8.22 -8.05 17.24
CA ALA A 106 9.17 -8.75 18.10
C ALA A 106 9.38 -8.03 19.45
N SER A 107 9.42 -6.69 19.44
CA SER A 107 9.61 -5.89 20.65
C SER A 107 8.37 -5.89 21.54
N LEU A 108 7.19 -5.72 20.97
CA LEU A 108 5.93 -5.63 21.72
C LEU A 108 5.42 -7.00 22.22
N ASN A 109 5.86 -8.10 21.61
CA ASN A 109 5.52 -9.46 22.06
C ASN A 109 6.42 -9.99 23.19
N ARG A 110 7.35 -9.18 23.70
CA ARG A 110 8.17 -9.54 24.86
C ARG A 110 7.31 -9.57 26.14
N HIS A 111 7.87 -10.13 27.20
CA HIS A 111 7.28 -10.00 28.53
C HIS A 111 7.02 -8.52 28.85
N LYS A 112 5.92 -8.21 29.56
CA LYS A 112 5.45 -6.84 29.81
C LYS A 112 6.52 -5.89 30.36
N ASP A 113 7.44 -6.42 31.18
CA ASP A 113 8.52 -5.65 31.81
C ASP A 113 9.68 -5.33 30.84
N LEU A 114 9.64 -5.90 29.63
CA LEU A 114 10.68 -5.81 28.60
C LEU A 114 10.20 -5.20 27.27
N ILE A 115 8.92 -4.86 27.15
CA ILE A 115 8.31 -4.34 25.90
C ILE A 115 9.03 -3.10 25.37
N TYR A 116 9.51 -2.24 26.27
CA TYR A 116 10.19 -0.99 25.96
C TYR A 116 11.70 -1.05 26.20
N GLU A 117 12.25 -2.23 26.47
CA GLU A 117 13.69 -2.38 26.55
C GLU A 117 14.30 -2.22 25.14
N PRO A 118 15.42 -1.49 25.00
CA PRO A 118 16.05 -1.27 23.71
C PRO A 118 16.42 -2.58 23.00
N ILE A 119 16.64 -2.47 21.69
CA ILE A 119 17.04 -3.58 20.84
C ILE A 119 18.53 -3.44 20.52
N VAL A 120 19.28 -4.52 20.62
CA VAL A 120 20.63 -4.57 20.06
C VAL A 120 20.52 -4.94 18.59
N VAL A 121 20.89 -4.01 17.72
CA VAL A 121 20.96 -4.23 16.28
C VAL A 121 22.34 -4.74 15.94
N VAL A 122 22.40 -5.88 15.26
CA VAL A 122 23.62 -6.47 14.71
C VAL A 122 23.75 -6.01 13.26
N MET A 123 24.77 -5.22 13.00
CA MET A 123 25.11 -4.73 11.67
C MET A 123 25.89 -5.78 10.87
N GLU A 124 25.90 -5.66 9.55
CA GLU A 124 26.62 -6.54 8.62
C GLU A 124 28.13 -6.53 8.83
N ASN A 125 28.67 -5.42 9.33
CA ASN A 125 30.09 -5.31 9.71
C ASN A 125 30.40 -5.86 11.12
N GLU A 126 29.48 -6.65 11.71
CA GLU A 126 29.56 -7.21 13.06
C GLU A 126 29.59 -6.16 14.19
N SER A 127 29.39 -4.87 13.87
CA SER A 127 29.20 -3.85 14.88
C SER A 127 27.80 -3.91 15.48
N HIS A 128 27.67 -3.34 16.67
CA HIS A 128 26.42 -3.35 17.42
C HIS A 128 25.98 -1.91 17.69
N CYS A 129 24.67 -1.68 17.66
CA CYS A 129 24.10 -0.43 18.16
C CYS A 129 22.78 -0.67 18.89
N LEU A 130 22.36 0.31 19.67
CA LEU A 130 21.10 0.29 20.39
C LEU A 130 20.04 1.06 19.63
N LEU A 131 18.95 0.38 19.32
CA LEU A 131 17.75 0.99 18.77
C LEU A 131 16.69 1.10 19.86
N ASP A 132 16.23 2.33 20.09
CA ASP A 132 15.12 2.60 20.99
C ASP A 132 13.78 2.16 20.36
N VAL A 133 12.95 1.51 21.16
CA VAL A 133 11.60 1.06 20.76
C VAL A 133 10.73 2.26 20.42
N GLN A 134 10.90 3.42 21.08
CA GLN A 134 10.17 4.63 20.69
C GLN A 134 10.50 5.06 19.26
N THR A 135 11.78 5.11 18.88
CA THR A 135 12.24 5.41 17.52
C THR A 135 11.63 4.44 16.51
N LEU A 136 11.62 3.15 16.86
CA LEU A 136 11.05 2.10 16.03
C LEU A 136 9.53 2.26 15.81
N VAL A 137 8.77 2.52 16.87
CA VAL A 137 7.31 2.74 16.80
C VAL A 137 6.97 4.02 16.03
N ILE A 138 7.75 5.09 16.20
CA ILE A 138 7.61 6.32 15.39
C ILE A 138 7.86 6.03 13.91
N ALA A 139 8.87 5.22 13.59
CA ALA A 139 9.14 4.82 12.20
C ALA A 139 7.97 4.04 11.59
N GLN A 140 7.41 3.07 12.31
CA GLN A 140 6.22 2.33 11.88
C GLN A 140 5.03 3.27 11.67
N SER A 141 4.76 4.18 12.60
CA SER A 141 3.66 5.14 12.46
C SER A 141 3.79 6.00 11.20
N LYS A 142 5.01 6.47 10.90
CA LYS A 142 5.30 7.24 9.69
C LYS A 142 5.10 6.40 8.42
N LEU A 143 5.56 5.14 8.40
CA LEU A 143 5.35 4.20 7.30
C LEU A 143 3.86 3.99 7.02
N LEU A 144 3.08 3.69 8.06
CA LEU A 144 1.63 3.50 7.95
C LEU A 144 0.92 4.77 7.46
N ALA A 145 1.30 5.94 7.97
CA ALA A 145 0.73 7.21 7.52
C ALA A 145 1.02 7.47 6.04
N GLN A 146 2.22 7.14 5.55
CA GLN A 146 2.58 7.28 4.15
C GLN A 146 1.82 6.28 3.26
N ALA A 147 1.75 5.01 3.66
CA ALA A 147 0.97 3.99 2.95
C ALA A 147 -0.50 4.40 2.84
N ASN A 148 -1.10 4.89 3.92
CA ASN A 148 -2.47 5.38 3.93
C ASN A 148 -2.67 6.56 2.97
N LYS A 149 -1.73 7.53 2.92
CA LYS A 149 -1.81 8.63 1.95
C LYS A 149 -1.83 8.13 0.50
N VAL A 150 -0.98 7.16 0.17
CA VAL A 150 -0.94 6.54 -1.17
C VAL A 150 -2.24 5.83 -1.48
N ILE A 151 -2.77 5.03 -0.54
CA ILE A 151 -4.04 4.32 -0.70
C ILE A 151 -5.20 5.30 -0.92
N GLN A 152 -5.26 6.39 -0.15
CA GLN A 152 -6.32 7.39 -0.29
C GLN A 152 -6.28 8.11 -1.64
N LYS A 153 -5.08 8.46 -2.14
CA LYS A 153 -4.94 9.02 -3.50
C LYS A 153 -5.52 8.09 -4.57
N HIS A 154 -5.12 6.82 -4.56
CA HIS A 154 -5.64 5.83 -5.51
C HIS A 154 -7.14 5.56 -5.33
N ARG A 155 -7.70 5.66 -4.11
CA ARG A 155 -9.15 5.55 -3.89
C ARG A 155 -9.91 6.71 -4.54
N VAL A 156 -9.42 7.95 -4.37
CA VAL A 156 -10.03 9.14 -4.97
C VAL A 156 -9.99 9.07 -6.50
N GLU A 157 -8.84 8.72 -7.09
CA GLU A 157 -8.72 8.56 -8.55
C GLU A 157 -9.64 7.48 -9.09
N ARG A 158 -9.66 6.29 -8.45
CA ARG A 158 -10.57 5.21 -8.85
C ARG A 158 -12.03 5.63 -8.76
N HIS A 159 -12.42 6.41 -7.74
CA HIS A 159 -13.79 6.93 -7.65
C HIS A 159 -14.12 7.91 -8.77
N LYS A 160 -13.20 8.81 -9.13
CA LYS A 160 -13.38 9.73 -10.27
C LYS A 160 -13.60 8.97 -11.57
N TYR A 161 -12.72 8.03 -11.91
CA TYR A 161 -12.85 7.23 -13.14
C TYR A 161 -14.12 6.37 -13.14
N ARG A 162 -14.48 5.77 -12.00
CA ARG A 162 -15.72 4.99 -11.89
C ARG A 162 -16.98 5.83 -12.13
N ALA A 163 -17.00 7.08 -11.64
CA ALA A 163 -18.11 7.99 -11.87
C ALA A 163 -18.23 8.35 -13.36
N ILE A 164 -17.11 8.65 -14.03
CA ILE A 164 -17.07 8.94 -15.47
C ILE A 164 -17.58 7.74 -16.28
N ILE A 165 -17.07 6.54 -16.00
CA ILE A 165 -17.49 5.31 -16.72
C ILE A 165 -18.99 5.07 -16.54
N LYS A 166 -19.52 5.25 -15.32
CA LYS A 166 -20.95 5.07 -15.04
C LYS A 166 -21.82 6.08 -15.81
N GLN A 167 -21.37 7.33 -15.92
CA GLN A 167 -22.07 8.36 -16.68
C GLN A 167 -22.10 8.03 -18.17
N GLU A 168 -20.96 7.64 -18.74
CA GLU A 168 -20.89 7.27 -20.16
C GLU A 168 -21.73 6.03 -20.48
N GLN A 169 -21.76 5.03 -19.59
CA GLN A 169 -22.66 3.88 -19.72
C GLN A 169 -24.14 4.28 -19.70
N ALA A 170 -24.54 5.21 -18.83
CA ALA A 170 -25.91 5.70 -18.77
C ALA A 170 -26.33 6.39 -20.07
N LYS A 171 -25.48 7.27 -20.63
CA LYS A 171 -25.71 7.91 -21.93
C LYS A 171 -25.83 6.89 -23.06
N PHE A 172 -24.96 5.88 -23.08
CA PHE A 172 -25.00 4.83 -24.09
C PHE A 172 -26.27 3.99 -24.01
N GLN A 173 -26.75 3.68 -22.80
CA GLN A 173 -28.02 2.99 -22.60
C GLN A 173 -29.20 3.82 -23.10
N GLU A 174 -29.23 5.11 -22.78
CA GLU A 174 -30.28 6.03 -23.23
C GLU A 174 -30.33 6.15 -24.76
N CYS A 175 -29.16 6.28 -25.41
CA CYS A 175 -29.04 6.30 -26.86
C CYS A 175 -29.53 4.99 -27.51
N ASN A 176 -29.18 3.84 -26.92
CA ASN A 176 -29.65 2.53 -27.41
C ASN A 176 -31.16 2.37 -27.30
N GLU A 177 -31.79 2.83 -26.22
CA GLU A 177 -33.24 2.75 -26.07
C GLU A 177 -33.97 3.67 -27.06
N LEU A 178 -33.43 4.87 -27.31
CA LEU A 178 -33.93 5.76 -28.37
C LEU A 178 -33.84 5.09 -29.74
N LEU A 179 -32.69 4.50 -30.09
CA LEU A 179 -32.51 3.79 -31.37
C LEU A 179 -33.50 2.64 -31.54
N LYS A 180 -33.69 1.81 -30.51
CA LYS A 180 -34.69 0.72 -30.54
C LYS A 180 -36.11 1.26 -30.72
N SER A 181 -36.44 2.38 -30.09
CA SER A 181 -37.76 3.00 -30.22
C SER A 181 -38.02 3.51 -31.64
N GLN A 182 -37.01 4.13 -32.27
CA GLN A 182 -37.07 4.59 -33.65
C GLN A 182 -37.16 3.41 -34.63
N GLN A 183 -36.38 2.35 -34.42
CA GLN A 183 -36.44 1.14 -35.24
C GLN A 183 -37.84 0.49 -35.21
N ARG A 184 -38.45 0.40 -34.03
CA ARG A 184 -39.84 -0.09 -33.89
C ARG A 184 -40.85 0.79 -34.62
N GLN A 185 -40.60 2.10 -34.72
CA GLN A 185 -41.47 3.03 -35.46
C GLN A 185 -41.27 2.91 -36.98
N THR A 186 -40.03 2.74 -37.46
CA THR A 186 -39.78 2.49 -38.89
C THR A 186 -40.33 1.13 -39.33
N GLU A 187 -40.18 0.08 -38.52
CA GLU A 187 -40.75 -1.24 -38.82
C GLU A 187 -42.28 -1.17 -38.90
N LYS A 188 -42.95 -0.52 -37.93
CA LYS A 188 -44.41 -0.31 -37.96
C LYS A 188 -44.88 0.52 -39.15
N SER A 189 -44.12 1.54 -39.53
CA SER A 189 -44.43 2.37 -40.70
C SER A 189 -44.27 1.62 -42.02
N GLN A 190 -43.36 0.64 -42.07
CA GLN A 190 -43.18 -0.27 -43.21
C GLN A 190 -44.26 -1.37 -43.27
N THR A 191 -44.95 -1.68 -42.17
CA THR A 191 -45.97 -2.75 -42.13
C THR A 191 -47.39 -2.28 -42.46
N ILE A 192 -47.65 -0.96 -42.52
CA ILE A 192 -48.95 -0.43 -42.99
C ILE A 192 -48.91 -0.44 -44.53
N PRO A 193 -49.69 -1.29 -45.22
CA PRO A 193 -49.71 -1.27 -46.68
C PRO A 193 -50.29 0.09 -47.09
N ASN A 194 -49.47 0.93 -47.71
CA ASN A 194 -49.94 2.18 -48.27
C ASN A 194 -50.95 1.82 -49.37
N PHE A 195 -52.25 1.99 -49.10
CA PHE A 195 -53.36 1.56 -49.97
C PHE A 195 -53.22 2.13 -51.39
N GLN A 196 -52.56 3.29 -51.49
CA GLN A 196 -52.20 3.92 -52.76
C GLN A 196 -51.13 3.15 -53.53
N HIS A 197 -50.13 2.55 -52.87
CA HIS A 197 -49.13 1.72 -53.53
C HIS A 197 -49.73 0.44 -54.11
N VAL A 198 -50.64 -0.21 -53.36
CA VAL A 198 -51.35 -1.40 -53.86
C VAL A 198 -52.22 -1.05 -55.06
N ALA A 199 -52.92 0.09 -55.03
CA ALA A 199 -53.73 0.57 -56.14
C ALA A 199 -52.88 0.93 -57.38
N LEU A 200 -51.75 1.62 -57.19
CA LEU A 200 -50.82 2.00 -58.27
C LEU A 200 -50.17 0.78 -58.92
N VAL A 201 -49.79 -0.24 -58.13
CA VAL A 201 -49.24 -1.50 -58.65
C VAL A 201 -50.29 -2.23 -59.49
N LYS A 202 -51.55 -2.27 -59.04
CA LYS A 202 -52.64 -2.89 -59.79
C LYS A 202 -52.91 -2.17 -61.11
N GLN A 203 -52.87 -0.84 -61.09
CA GLN A 203 -53.03 -0.01 -62.29
C GLN A 203 -51.87 -0.18 -63.28
N ALA A 204 -50.64 -0.32 -62.77
CA ALA A 204 -49.46 -0.60 -63.59
C ALA A 204 -49.53 -1.98 -64.25
N GLU A 205 -50.05 -3.01 -63.55
CA GLU A 205 -50.29 -4.34 -64.14
C GLU A 205 -51.35 -4.31 -65.24
N GLU A 206 -52.44 -3.56 -65.07
CA GLU A 206 -53.47 -3.38 -66.09
C GLU A 206 -52.92 -2.70 -67.35
N ILE A 207 -52.11 -1.65 -67.20
CA ILE A 207 -51.43 -0.96 -68.31
C ILE A 207 -50.47 -1.92 -69.03
N ALA A 208 -49.71 -2.73 -68.29
CA ALA A 208 -48.80 -3.71 -68.87
C ALA A 208 -49.54 -4.77 -69.69
N GLN A 209 -50.67 -5.29 -69.18
CA GLN A 209 -51.51 -6.23 -69.92
C GLN A 209 -52.11 -5.59 -71.18
N MET A 210 -52.57 -4.34 -71.08
CA MET A 210 -53.14 -3.61 -72.21
C MET A 210 -52.08 -3.40 -73.31
N ASN A 211 -50.86 -3.02 -72.94
CA ASN A 211 -49.75 -2.89 -73.88
C ASN A 211 -49.37 -4.23 -74.52
N GLN A 212 -49.39 -5.34 -73.76
CA GLN A 212 -49.19 -6.67 -74.34
C GLN A 212 -50.28 -7.06 -75.34
N ARG A 213 -51.54 -6.65 -75.11
CA ARG A 213 -52.64 -6.85 -76.08
C ARG A 213 -52.41 -6.00 -77.33
N PHE A 214 -52.03 -4.74 -77.18
CA PHE A 214 -51.69 -3.89 -78.33
C PHE A 214 -50.54 -4.46 -79.15
N VAL A 215 -49.48 -4.97 -78.52
CA VAL A 215 -48.38 -5.64 -79.22
C VAL A 215 -48.85 -6.90 -79.94
N ARG A 216 -49.77 -7.68 -79.36
CA ARG A 216 -50.35 -8.86 -80.01
C ARG A 216 -51.20 -8.49 -81.23
N ILE A 217 -52.04 -7.47 -81.10
CA ILE A 217 -52.87 -6.96 -82.20
C ILE A 217 -51.98 -6.40 -83.31
N ALA A 218 -50.96 -5.62 -82.98
CA ALA A 218 -50.00 -5.10 -83.95
C ALA A 218 -49.25 -6.22 -84.69
N LYS A 219 -48.89 -7.32 -84.00
CA LYS A 219 -48.29 -8.50 -84.63
C LYS A 219 -49.26 -9.23 -85.56
N LEU A 220 -50.53 -9.36 -85.19
CA LEU A 220 -51.57 -9.98 -86.03
C LEU A 220 -51.84 -9.17 -87.30
N ILE A 221 -51.96 -7.84 -87.18
CA ILE A 221 -52.14 -6.93 -88.32
C ILE A 221 -50.90 -6.95 -89.22
N SER A 222 -49.69 -7.04 -88.64
CA SER A 222 -48.45 -7.15 -89.41
C SER A 222 -48.27 -8.51 -90.10
N SER A 223 -49.00 -9.56 -89.69
CA SER A 223 -49.04 -10.86 -90.38
C SER A 223 -50.16 -10.97 -91.42
N GLU A 224 -51.26 -10.23 -91.29
CA GLU A 224 -52.33 -10.16 -92.30
C GLU A 224 -52.01 -9.17 -93.44
N GLY A 225 -51.08 -8.23 -93.25
CA GLY A 225 -50.58 -7.35 -94.31
C GLY A 225 -49.52 -7.96 -95.26
N ARG A 226 -49.27 -9.28 -95.19
CA ARG A 226 -48.42 -10.03 -96.14
C ARG A 226 -49.21 -11.20 -96.76
N GLN A 227 -50.25 -10.89 -97.53
CA GLN A 227 -50.79 -11.76 -98.59
C GLN A 227 -51.09 -10.91 -99.81
#